data_AF-A0A3D1SHC4-F1
#
_entry.id   AF-A0A3D1SHC4-F1
#
_cell.length_a   1.000
_cell.length_b   1.000
_cell.length_c   1.000
_cell.angle_alpha   90.00
_cell.angle_beta   90.00
_cell.angle_gamma   90.00
#
_symmetry.space_group_name_H-M   'P 1'
#
loop_
_entity.id
_entity.type
_entity.pdbx_description
1 polymer ?
#
loop_
_entity_poly.entity_id
_entity_poly.type
_entity_poly.pdbx_seq_one_letter_code
_entity_poly.pdbx_strand_id
1 'polypeptide(L)'
;MLLAAVMITGCSDKTLPDAQISASQSEISQLNGEDNMYNFKACSPDLLTYGGSKIRNLYEDKPSEYHSLFIGQVLSRFGEPDYVTEDNENLFSKAVSVEDKNGKVVYLEIYYGPSGPAIGGDVSSEECRKAADELAEFIMSAEPKDFEYKSVYEDFGVTVTMGVENGKPYYQSDIPADLV
;
A
#
# COMPACT_ATOMS: atom_id res chain seq x y z
N MET A 1 -20.21 -52.74 31.19
CA MET A 1 -19.96 -51.85 32.33
C MET A 1 -18.54 -51.30 32.23
N LEU A 2 -18.45 -49.97 32.27
CA LEU A 2 -17.32 -49.09 32.66
C LEU A 2 -15.94 -49.13 31.95
N LEU A 3 -15.66 -48.01 31.27
CA LEU A 3 -14.50 -47.09 31.30
C LEU A 3 -13.05 -47.61 31.45
N ALA A 4 -12.15 -47.11 30.58
CA ALA A 4 -11.26 -45.98 30.92
C ALA A 4 -10.57 -45.41 29.66
N ALA A 5 -10.41 -44.08 29.64
CA ALA A 5 -9.74 -43.28 28.62
C ALA A 5 -8.25 -43.06 28.96
N VAL A 6 -7.41 -42.88 27.93
CA VAL A 6 -6.16 -42.11 28.00
C VAL A 6 -5.97 -41.36 26.67
N MET A 7 -6.10 -40.04 26.72
CA MET A 7 -5.52 -39.08 25.76
C MET A 7 -4.07 -38.82 26.15
N ILE A 8 -3.14 -38.57 25.20
CA ILE A 8 -2.04 -37.57 25.26
C ILE A 8 -1.37 -37.43 23.85
N THR A 9 -1.25 -36.15 23.41
CA THR A 9 -0.32 -35.48 22.44
C THR A 9 -0.30 -35.87 20.96
N GLY A 10 -0.20 -34.97 19.97
CA GLY A 10 0.20 -33.55 19.98
C GLY A 10 1.48 -33.32 19.15
N CYS A 11 1.40 -32.39 18.19
CA CYS A 11 2.45 -31.83 17.31
C CYS A 11 2.89 -32.65 16.08
N SER A 12 2.51 -32.17 14.89
CA SER A 12 3.27 -32.41 13.66
C SER A 12 3.58 -31.07 13.05
N ASP A 13 4.85 -30.65 13.19
CA ASP A 13 5.44 -29.57 12.42
C ASP A 13 5.21 -29.85 10.94
N LYS A 14 4.51 -28.94 10.26
CA LYS A 14 4.45 -28.91 8.81
C LYS A 14 5.33 -27.75 8.35
N THR A 15 6.64 -28.00 8.33
CA THR A 15 7.53 -27.21 7.50
C THR A 15 7.06 -27.40 6.05
N LEU A 16 6.56 -26.35 5.43
CA LEU A 16 6.19 -26.37 4.03
C LEU A 16 7.46 -26.66 3.22
N PRO A 17 7.47 -27.65 2.31
CA PRO A 17 8.67 -28.02 1.58
C PRO A 17 9.12 -26.86 0.68
N ASP A 18 10.43 -26.64 0.56
CA ASP A 18 11.07 -25.57 -0.23
C ASP A 18 10.55 -25.47 -1.67
N ALA A 19 10.04 -26.57 -2.22
CA ALA A 19 9.40 -26.62 -3.53
C ALA A 19 8.09 -25.81 -3.63
N GLN A 20 7.33 -25.67 -2.55
CA GLN A 20 6.10 -24.85 -2.48
C GLN A 20 6.43 -23.36 -2.37
N ILE A 21 7.49 -23.00 -1.65
CA ILE A 21 7.98 -21.60 -1.55
C ILE A 21 8.62 -21.17 -2.88
N SER A 22 9.36 -22.07 -3.53
CA SER A 22 9.91 -21.86 -4.88
C SER A 22 8.81 -21.75 -5.93
N ALA A 23 7.75 -22.55 -5.85
CA ALA A 23 6.60 -22.46 -6.74
C ALA A 23 5.87 -21.12 -6.56
N SER A 24 5.61 -20.70 -5.32
CA SER A 24 4.96 -19.41 -5.05
C SER A 24 5.82 -18.21 -5.47
N GLN A 25 7.14 -18.27 -5.30
CA GLN A 25 8.05 -17.24 -5.82
C GLN A 25 8.09 -17.25 -7.35
N SER A 26 8.04 -18.43 -7.98
CA SER A 26 8.01 -18.55 -9.44
C SER A 26 6.69 -18.08 -10.05
N GLU A 27 5.55 -18.31 -9.40
CA GLU A 27 4.23 -17.84 -9.81
C GLU A 27 4.08 -16.33 -9.59
N ILE A 28 4.64 -15.78 -8.50
CA ILE A 28 4.74 -14.33 -8.29
C ILE A 28 5.66 -13.69 -9.36
N SER A 29 6.76 -14.35 -9.75
CA SER A 29 7.62 -13.86 -10.83
C SER A 29 7.01 -14.02 -12.23
N GLN A 30 6.06 -14.96 -12.42
CA GLN A 30 5.34 -15.15 -13.67
C GLN A 30 4.13 -14.23 -13.83
N LEU A 31 3.59 -13.67 -12.74
CA LEU A 31 2.64 -12.54 -12.80
C LEU A 31 3.32 -11.22 -13.20
N ASN A 32 4.65 -11.15 -13.15
CA ASN A 32 5.46 -10.05 -13.70
C ASN A 32 5.81 -10.30 -15.18
N GLY A 33 4.83 -10.80 -15.95
CA GLY A 33 4.99 -11.24 -17.32
C GLY A 33 5.70 -10.24 -18.24
N GLU A 34 6.36 -10.81 -19.24
CA GLU A 34 7.34 -10.28 -20.19
C GLU A 34 6.89 -9.06 -21.07
N ASP A 35 5.84 -8.34 -20.68
CA ASP A 35 5.32 -7.14 -21.37
C ASP A 35 5.27 -5.87 -20.48
N ASN A 36 5.52 -5.97 -19.16
CA ASN A 36 5.53 -4.77 -18.31
C ASN A 36 6.82 -3.96 -18.54
N MET A 37 6.66 -2.68 -18.92
CA MET A 37 7.78 -1.76 -19.18
C MET A 37 8.64 -1.52 -17.92
N TYR A 38 8.07 -1.75 -16.73
CA TYR A 38 8.69 -1.48 -15.44
C TYR A 38 8.54 -2.62 -14.43
N ASN A 39 9.52 -2.71 -13.53
CA ASN A 39 9.51 -3.54 -12.34
C ASN A 39 9.43 -2.65 -11.09
N PHE A 40 8.51 -2.96 -10.17
CA PHE A 40 8.24 -2.15 -8.98
C PHE A 40 8.66 -2.91 -7.72
N LYS A 41 9.43 -2.25 -6.85
CA LYS A 41 9.88 -2.84 -5.57
C LYS A 41 9.85 -1.78 -4.47
N ALA A 42 9.43 -2.18 -3.27
CA ALA A 42 9.66 -1.38 -2.08
C ALA A 42 11.17 -1.15 -1.90
N CYS A 43 11.58 0.05 -1.48
CA CYS A 43 12.98 0.39 -1.24
C CYS A 43 13.13 1.19 0.05
N SER A 44 14.37 1.53 0.43
CA SER A 44 14.60 2.41 1.59
C SER A 44 14.11 3.84 1.29
N PRO A 45 13.42 4.52 2.22
CA PRO A 45 13.04 5.92 2.07
C PRO A 45 14.25 6.87 1.96
N ASP A 46 15.43 6.47 2.45
CA ASP A 46 16.67 7.24 2.30
C ASP A 46 17.10 7.46 0.83
N LEU A 47 16.53 6.68 -0.10
CA LEU A 47 16.79 6.80 -1.54
C LEU A 47 15.92 7.88 -2.21
N LEU A 48 14.95 8.45 -1.49
CA LEU A 48 14.18 9.60 -1.96
C LEU A 48 15.07 10.86 -1.88
N THR A 49 15.82 11.11 -2.95
CA THR A 49 16.80 12.22 -3.02
C THR A 49 16.17 13.59 -3.25
N TYR A 50 14.87 13.64 -3.54
CA TYR A 50 14.11 14.86 -3.72
C TYR A 50 12.93 14.81 -2.76
N GLY A 51 12.72 15.88 -1.97
CA GLY A 51 11.44 16.07 -1.29
C GLY A 51 10.36 16.06 -2.36
N GLY A 52 9.64 14.94 -2.46
CA GLY A 52 8.86 14.60 -3.64
C GLY A 52 7.80 15.65 -3.91
N SER A 53 7.77 16.20 -5.11
CA SER A 53 6.63 17.01 -5.53
C SER A 53 5.55 16.08 -6.05
N LYS A 54 4.27 16.41 -5.79
CA LYS A 54 3.13 15.59 -6.24
C LYS A 54 3.13 15.46 -7.76
N ILE A 55 3.39 14.25 -8.26
CA ILE A 55 3.32 13.92 -9.68
C ILE A 55 1.90 13.50 -10.06
N ARG A 56 1.25 12.67 -9.23
CA ARG A 56 -0.14 12.25 -9.39
C ARG A 56 -0.92 12.43 -8.11
N ASN A 57 -2.14 12.93 -8.28
CA ASN A 57 -3.17 12.90 -7.25
C ASN A 57 -4.12 11.76 -7.60
N LEU A 58 -4.38 10.85 -6.67
CA LEU A 58 -5.14 9.64 -6.95
C LEU A 58 -6.52 9.73 -6.31
N TYR A 59 -7.54 9.39 -7.09
CA TYR A 59 -8.94 9.41 -6.67
C TYR A 59 -9.49 10.78 -6.23
N GLU A 60 -8.91 11.89 -6.69
CA GLU A 60 -9.37 13.26 -6.38
C GLU A 60 -10.85 13.52 -6.75
N ASP A 61 -11.35 12.86 -7.79
CA ASP A 61 -12.74 12.98 -8.25
C ASP A 61 -13.69 11.92 -7.64
N LYS A 62 -13.21 11.11 -6.70
CA LYS A 62 -13.96 9.99 -6.11
C LYS A 62 -14.34 10.23 -4.65
N PRO A 63 -15.34 9.50 -4.14
CA PRO A 63 -15.62 9.43 -2.71
C PRO A 63 -14.40 8.95 -1.90
N SER A 64 -14.27 9.42 -0.65
CA SER A 64 -13.09 9.17 0.19
C SER A 64 -12.84 7.69 0.52
N GLU A 65 -13.82 6.80 0.37
CA GLU A 65 -13.61 5.36 0.48
C GLU A 65 -12.60 4.84 -0.55
N TYR A 66 -12.47 5.50 -1.71
CA TYR A 66 -11.43 5.16 -2.68
C TYR A 66 -10.02 5.46 -2.19
N HIS A 67 -9.86 6.35 -1.21
CA HIS A 67 -8.57 6.54 -0.57
C HIS A 67 -8.19 5.30 0.25
N SER A 68 -9.16 4.73 0.98
CA SER A 68 -8.97 3.49 1.72
C SER A 68 -8.66 2.33 0.78
N LEU A 69 -9.38 2.23 -0.35
CA LEU A 69 -9.10 1.25 -1.39
C LEU A 69 -7.63 1.35 -1.84
N PHE A 70 -7.17 2.56 -2.15
CA PHE A 70 -5.80 2.79 -2.61
C PHE A 70 -4.76 2.30 -1.60
N ILE A 71 -4.89 2.69 -0.33
CA ILE A 71 -3.96 2.25 0.72
C ILE A 71 -3.95 0.72 0.81
N GLY A 72 -5.12 0.07 0.84
CA GLY A 72 -5.21 -1.39 0.88
C GLY A 72 -4.50 -2.05 -0.30
N GLN A 73 -4.58 -1.46 -1.49
CA GLN A 73 -3.88 -1.94 -2.69
C GLN A 73 -2.36 -1.75 -2.59
N VAL A 74 -1.90 -0.62 -2.05
CA VAL A 74 -0.47 -0.39 -1.78
C VAL A 74 0.06 -1.43 -0.80
N LEU A 75 -0.67 -1.70 0.28
CA LEU A 75 -0.30 -2.70 1.28
C LEU A 75 -0.25 -4.11 0.68
N SER A 76 -1.14 -4.42 -0.26
CA SER A 76 -1.16 -5.69 -0.99
C SER A 76 0.07 -5.88 -1.89
N ARG A 77 0.52 -4.81 -2.56
CA ARG A 77 1.68 -4.85 -3.47
C ARG A 77 3.03 -4.76 -2.74
N PHE A 78 3.14 -3.91 -1.73
CA PHE A 78 4.42 -3.48 -1.16
C PHE A 78 4.58 -3.77 0.34
N GLY A 79 3.56 -4.36 0.97
CA GLY A 79 3.56 -4.65 2.39
C GLY A 79 3.41 -3.39 3.25
N GLU A 80 3.96 -3.44 4.46
CA GLU A 80 3.82 -2.35 5.44
C GLU A 80 4.46 -1.02 4.95
N PRO A 81 3.89 0.13 5.32
CA PRO A 81 4.49 1.45 5.06
C PRO A 81 5.88 1.63 5.65
N ASP A 82 6.56 2.69 5.22
CA ASP A 82 7.74 3.20 5.91
C ASP A 82 7.35 3.92 7.21
N TYR A 83 6.20 4.61 7.21
CA TYR A 83 5.55 5.11 8.42
C TYR A 83 4.02 5.27 8.27
N VAL A 84 3.34 5.31 9.43
CA VAL A 84 1.96 5.77 9.58
C VAL A 84 1.93 6.78 10.73
N THR A 85 1.16 7.85 10.60
CA THR A 85 0.98 8.85 11.67
C THR A 85 -0.50 9.05 12.02
N GLU A 86 -0.77 9.77 13.10
CA GLU A 86 -2.13 10.19 13.47
C GLU A 86 -2.54 11.50 12.77
N ASP A 87 -1.62 12.19 12.10
CA ASP A 87 -1.89 13.39 11.31
C ASP A 87 -2.46 12.97 9.95
N ASN A 88 -3.72 13.31 9.67
CA ASN A 88 -4.36 12.93 8.40
C ASN A 88 -3.65 13.56 7.19
N GLU A 89 -3.05 14.74 7.36
CA GLU A 89 -2.32 15.44 6.32
C GLU A 89 -0.90 14.87 6.08
N ASN A 90 -0.49 13.88 6.89
CA ASN A 90 0.75 13.13 6.74
C ASN A 90 0.57 11.67 7.19
N LEU A 91 -0.52 11.04 6.75
CA LEU A 91 -0.99 9.78 7.31
C LEU A 91 -0.06 8.60 7.04
N PHE A 92 0.53 8.52 5.84
CA PHE A 92 1.20 7.32 5.34
C PHE A 92 2.27 7.68 4.31
N SER A 93 3.38 6.94 4.30
CA SER A 93 4.35 6.97 3.20
C SER A 93 4.98 5.60 2.91
N LYS A 94 5.34 5.38 1.65
CA LYS A 94 6.03 4.21 1.13
C LYS A 94 6.94 4.57 -0.06
N ALA A 95 8.23 4.31 0.07
CA ALA A 95 9.22 4.46 -0.97
C ALA A 95 9.26 3.24 -1.90
N VAL A 96 9.27 3.51 -3.20
CA VAL A 96 9.28 2.49 -4.26
C VAL A 96 10.36 2.82 -5.28
N SER A 97 11.19 1.84 -5.61
CA SER A 97 12.06 1.86 -6.79
C SER A 97 11.30 1.34 -8.01
N VAL A 98 11.39 2.07 -9.11
CA VAL A 98 10.81 1.72 -10.41
C VAL A 98 11.96 1.52 -11.40
N GLU A 99 12.16 0.29 -11.84
CA GLU A 99 13.23 -0.10 -12.75
C GLU A 99 12.67 -0.36 -14.15
N ASP A 100 13.18 0.32 -15.17
CA ASP A 100 12.79 0.07 -16.56
C ASP A 100 13.46 -1.20 -17.12
N LYS A 101 13.01 -1.65 -18.30
CA LYS A 101 13.59 -2.82 -19.00
C LYS A 101 15.10 -2.71 -19.32
N ASN A 102 15.68 -1.52 -19.27
CA ASN A 102 17.10 -1.28 -19.51
C ASN A 102 17.91 -1.19 -18.20
N GLY A 103 17.27 -1.41 -17.04
CA GLY A 103 17.88 -1.31 -15.72
C GLY A 103 18.00 0.11 -15.18
N LYS A 104 17.38 1.11 -15.82
CA LYS A 104 17.33 2.48 -15.27
C LYS A 104 16.32 2.52 -14.13
N VAL A 105 16.78 2.96 -12.96
CA VAL A 105 15.96 3.08 -11.75
C VAL A 105 15.60 4.53 -11.48
N VAL A 106 14.34 4.79 -11.17
CA VAL A 106 13.87 6.01 -10.51
C VAL A 106 13.25 5.66 -9.17
N TYR A 107 13.24 6.60 -8.22
CA TYR A 107 12.65 6.42 -6.90
C TYR A 107 11.44 7.33 -6.77
N LEU A 108 10.31 6.76 -6.36
CA LEU A 108 9.04 7.44 -6.18
C LEU A 108 8.55 7.21 -4.75
N GLU A 109 7.74 8.15 -4.27
CA GLU A 109 7.07 8.06 -2.99
C GLU A 109 5.57 7.87 -3.22
N ILE A 110 4.97 6.87 -2.57
CA ILE A 110 3.52 6.76 -2.45
C ILE A 110 3.17 7.30 -1.08
N TYR A 111 2.34 8.33 -1.00
CA TYR A 111 2.01 8.97 0.29
C TYR A 111 0.54 9.36 0.37
N TYR A 112 0.09 9.62 1.59
CA TYR A 112 -1.21 10.23 1.87
C TYR A 112 -0.98 11.59 2.52
N GLY A 113 -1.42 12.65 1.85
CA GLY A 113 -1.23 14.03 2.27
C GLY A 113 -2.53 14.84 2.39
N PRO A 114 -2.45 16.18 2.45
CA PRO A 114 -3.63 17.06 2.61
C PRO A 114 -4.72 16.85 1.56
N SER A 115 -4.34 16.46 0.35
CA SER A 115 -5.27 16.21 -0.77
C SER A 115 -5.62 14.74 -0.96
N GLY A 116 -5.33 13.87 0.02
CA GLY A 116 -5.49 12.43 -0.10
C GLY A 116 -4.27 11.70 -0.68
N PRO A 117 -4.45 10.49 -1.23
CA PRO A 117 -3.35 9.65 -1.70
C PRO A 117 -2.72 10.18 -2.99
N ALA A 118 -1.40 10.06 -3.08
CA ALA A 118 -0.61 10.62 -4.16
C ALA A 118 0.66 9.80 -4.45
N ILE A 119 1.22 10.03 -5.64
CA ILE A 119 2.56 9.59 -6.01
C ILE A 119 3.44 10.83 -6.21
N GLY A 120 4.54 10.89 -5.47
CA GLY A 120 5.54 11.95 -5.49
C GLY A 120 6.85 11.54 -6.15
N GLY A 121 7.59 12.53 -6.63
CA GLY A 121 8.92 12.37 -7.20
C GLY A 121 9.42 13.64 -7.87
N ASP A 122 10.39 13.52 -8.77
CA ASP A 122 10.87 14.63 -9.60
C ASP A 122 9.86 14.95 -10.71
N VAL A 123 9.07 16.00 -10.52
CA VAL A 123 8.07 16.49 -11.49
C VAL A 123 8.70 17.01 -12.79
N SER A 124 9.99 17.34 -12.80
CA SER A 124 10.68 17.84 -14.01
C SER A 124 11.13 16.70 -14.93
N SER A 125 11.38 15.50 -14.38
CA SER A 125 11.75 14.30 -15.15
C SER A 125 10.55 13.66 -15.86
N GLU A 126 10.68 13.45 -17.18
CA GLU A 126 9.67 12.72 -17.96
C GLU A 126 9.60 11.25 -17.57
N GLU A 127 10.74 10.66 -17.21
CA GLU A 127 10.83 9.27 -16.77
C GLU A 127 10.13 9.07 -15.43
N CYS A 128 10.31 9.96 -14.46
CA CYS A 128 9.56 9.91 -13.21
C CYS A 128 8.05 10.04 -13.44
N ARG A 129 7.62 10.92 -14.35
CA ARG A 129 6.19 11.08 -14.68
C ARG A 129 5.59 9.81 -15.31
N LYS A 130 6.29 9.16 -16.24
CA LYS A 130 5.86 7.89 -16.85
C LYS A 130 5.88 6.73 -15.85
N ALA A 131 6.93 6.62 -15.05
CA ALA A 131 7.03 5.63 -14.00
C ALA A 131 5.88 5.77 -12.97
N ALA A 132 5.48 7.00 -12.64
CA ALA A 132 4.36 7.26 -11.74
C ALA A 132 3.00 6.85 -12.33
N ASP A 133 2.78 7.02 -13.64
CA ASP A 133 1.56 6.54 -14.32
C ASP A 133 1.43 5.02 -14.21
N GLU A 134 2.49 4.32 -14.61
CA GLU A 134 2.53 2.85 -14.62
C GLU A 134 2.46 2.28 -13.20
N LEU A 135 3.11 2.93 -12.23
CA LEU A 135 3.00 2.57 -10.81
C LEU A 135 1.56 2.72 -10.31
N ALA A 136 0.86 3.78 -10.69
CA ALA A 136 -0.53 3.98 -10.30
C ALA A 136 -1.41 2.85 -10.83
N GLU A 137 -1.29 2.50 -12.12
CA GLU A 137 -2.05 1.40 -12.73
C GLU A 137 -1.72 0.04 -12.08
N PHE A 138 -0.45 -0.21 -11.79
CA PHE A 138 -0.01 -1.41 -11.09
C PHE A 138 -0.61 -1.55 -9.68
N ILE A 139 -0.69 -0.44 -8.93
CA ILE A 139 -1.32 -0.43 -7.61
C ILE A 139 -2.83 -0.63 -7.76
N MET A 140 -3.49 0.17 -8.59
CA MET A 140 -4.95 0.19 -8.73
C MET A 140 -5.54 -1.11 -9.28
N SER A 141 -4.73 -1.98 -9.88
CA SER A 141 -5.12 -3.32 -10.34
C SER A 141 -5.07 -4.41 -9.26
N ALA A 142 -4.56 -4.11 -8.06
CA ALA A 142 -4.47 -5.09 -6.97
C ALA A 142 -5.83 -5.30 -6.28
N GLU A 143 -6.05 -6.50 -5.73
CA GLU A 143 -7.02 -6.67 -4.64
C GLU A 143 -6.47 -6.03 -3.37
N PRO A 144 -7.28 -5.26 -2.61
CA PRO A 144 -6.80 -4.57 -1.41
C PRO A 144 -6.59 -5.54 -0.25
N LYS A 145 -5.53 -5.30 0.53
CA LYS A 145 -5.33 -5.91 1.85
C LYS A 145 -6.17 -5.16 2.89
N ASP A 146 -6.79 -5.91 3.79
CA ASP A 146 -7.53 -5.35 4.92
C ASP A 146 -6.60 -4.57 5.87
N PHE A 147 -7.07 -3.41 6.33
CA PHE A 147 -6.40 -2.56 7.32
C PHE A 147 -7.40 -1.59 7.95
N GLU A 148 -6.99 -0.94 9.03
CA GLU A 148 -7.69 0.17 9.65
C GLU A 148 -6.66 1.19 10.14
N TYR A 149 -6.83 2.45 9.76
CA TYR A 149 -6.10 3.59 10.30
C TYR A 149 -7.04 4.63 10.88
N LYS A 150 -6.60 5.24 11.97
CA LYS A 150 -7.28 6.35 12.62
C LYS A 150 -6.35 7.56 12.62
N SER A 151 -6.88 8.72 12.25
CA SER A 151 -6.14 9.97 12.09
C SER A 151 -7.00 11.18 12.40
N VAL A 152 -6.39 12.36 12.44
CA VAL A 152 -7.04 13.62 12.78
C VAL A 152 -6.62 14.69 11.78
N TYR A 153 -7.58 15.48 11.28
CA TYR A 153 -7.29 16.78 10.69
C TYR A 153 -7.12 17.78 11.83
N GLU A 154 -5.88 18.11 12.19
CA GLU A 154 -5.56 18.88 13.39
C GLU A 154 -6.25 20.25 13.44
N ASP A 155 -6.31 20.95 12.30
CA ASP A 155 -6.92 22.28 12.17
C ASP A 155 -8.39 22.33 12.62
N PHE A 156 -9.11 21.22 12.42
CA PHE A 156 -10.55 21.14 12.66
C PHE A 156 -10.90 20.14 13.78
N GLY A 157 -9.93 19.42 14.34
CA GLY A 157 -10.17 18.33 15.28
C GLY A 157 -11.05 17.21 14.73
N VAL A 158 -11.15 17.07 13.40
CA VAL A 158 -11.97 16.06 12.74
C VAL A 158 -11.24 14.73 12.80
N THR A 159 -11.84 13.73 13.46
CA THR A 159 -11.28 12.38 13.49
C THR A 159 -11.73 11.61 12.27
N VAL A 160 -10.81 10.93 11.61
CA VAL A 160 -11.07 10.05 10.47
C VAL A 160 -10.68 8.63 10.84
N THR A 161 -11.59 7.69 10.59
CA THR A 161 -11.30 6.25 10.61
C THR A 161 -11.52 5.71 9.20
N MET A 162 -10.48 5.13 8.61
CA MET A 162 -10.51 4.62 7.24
C MET A 162 -9.88 3.24 7.18
N GLY A 163 -10.35 2.41 6.26
CA GLY A 163 -9.83 1.06 6.16
C GLY A 163 -10.46 0.24 5.05
N VAL A 164 -10.03 -1.01 4.99
CA VAL A 164 -10.63 -2.05 4.16
C VAL A 164 -10.98 -3.21 5.07
N GLU A 165 -12.24 -3.66 5.03
CA GLU A 165 -12.74 -4.79 5.80
C GLU A 165 -13.34 -5.83 4.84
N ASN A 166 -12.80 -7.05 4.83
CA ASN A 166 -13.18 -8.12 3.91
C ASN A 166 -13.17 -7.66 2.45
N GLY A 167 -12.13 -6.92 2.04
CA GLY A 167 -11.98 -6.36 0.71
C GLY A 167 -12.91 -5.19 0.38
N LYS A 168 -13.69 -4.67 1.34
CA LYS A 168 -14.59 -3.52 1.14
C LYS A 168 -14.01 -2.27 1.79
N PRO A 169 -13.76 -1.19 1.03
CA PRO A 169 -13.26 0.05 1.60
C PRO A 169 -14.35 0.80 2.36
N TYR A 170 -13.95 1.49 3.44
CA TYR A 170 -14.79 2.40 4.19
C TYR A 170 -13.99 3.64 4.61
N TYR A 171 -14.70 4.75 4.83
CA TYR A 171 -14.18 6.01 5.31
C TYR A 171 -15.23 6.67 6.20
N GLN A 172 -14.87 7.04 7.42
CA GLN A 172 -15.77 7.66 8.39
C GLN A 172 -15.10 8.88 8.99
N SER A 173 -15.81 10.01 9.01
CA SER A 173 -15.39 11.22 9.70
C SER A 173 -16.32 11.51 10.88
N ASP A 174 -15.72 11.84 12.02
CA ASP A 174 -16.39 12.40 13.19
C ASP A 174 -16.05 13.89 13.26
N ILE A 175 -17.05 14.72 12.95
CA ILE A 175 -16.91 16.17 12.89
C ILE A 175 -17.38 16.74 14.23
N PRO A 176 -16.53 17.53 14.93
CA PRO A 176 -16.93 18.22 16.15
C PRO A 176 -18.24 18.99 15.98
N ALA A 177 -19.13 18.90 16.98
CA ALA A 177 -20.49 19.45 16.90
C ALA A 177 -20.54 20.98 16.74
N ASP A 178 -19.45 21.68 17.07
CA ASP A 178 -19.29 23.13 16.89
C ASP A 178 -18.91 23.54 15.45
N LEU A 179 -18.64 22.58 14.57
CA LEU A 179 -18.34 22.77 13.15
C LEU A 179 -19.48 22.36 12.19
N VAL A 180 -20.58 21.78 12.71
CA VAL A 180 -21.74 21.28 11.93
C VAL A 180 -22.85 22.32 11.80
#